data_AF-A0A238DPT8-F1
#
_entry.id   AF-A0A238DPT8-F1
#
_cell.length_a   1.000
_cell.length_b   1.000
_cell.length_c   1.000
_cell.angle_alpha   90.00
_cell.angle_beta   90.00
_cell.angle_gamma   90.00
#
_symmetry.space_group_name_H-M   'P 1'
#
loop_
_entity.id
_entity.type
_entity.pdbx_description
1 polymer ?
#
loop_
_entity_poly.entity_id
_entity_poly.type
_entity_poly.pdbx_seq_one_letter_code
_entity_poly.pdbx_strand_id
1 'polypeptide(L)'
;MLFEIYFDSHGRFRDMLKFSYADKPLALAAEPVYDDARNFIRFQLNRYRARLKFLPGSREPLIVRIQSVPIDQHDEGTFPEPVNRLESVTLDDVELMCDRDEPTTRSPFQTSSSSLLSQGSIKAQISRELAIPKWALNCRFEPSLPAGVKLILPDGRDFDPRRALDVPGQHT
;
A
#
# COMPACT_ATOMS: atom_id res chain seq x y z
N MET A 1 -3.10 -20.08 -10.59
CA MET A 1 -2.21 -18.97 -10.18
C MET A 1 -2.92 -17.66 -9.82
N LEU A 2 -3.52 -16.87 -10.73
CA LEU A 2 -4.15 -15.58 -10.35
C LEU A 2 -5.32 -15.76 -9.38
N PHE A 3 -6.17 -16.77 -9.62
CA PHE A 3 -7.25 -17.13 -8.70
C PHE A 3 -6.73 -17.43 -7.28
N GLU A 4 -5.59 -18.13 -7.16
CA GLU A 4 -5.01 -18.52 -5.87
C GLU A 4 -4.45 -17.36 -5.05
N ILE A 5 -4.23 -16.18 -5.68
CA ILE A 5 -3.88 -14.96 -4.97
C ILE A 5 -5.02 -14.56 -4.02
N TYR A 6 -6.26 -14.73 -4.49
CA TYR A 6 -7.48 -14.32 -3.80
C TYR A 6 -8.16 -15.44 -3.04
N PHE A 7 -8.11 -16.66 -3.57
CA PHE A 7 -8.84 -17.81 -3.07
C PHE A 7 -7.90 -18.93 -2.62
N ASP A 8 -8.34 -19.70 -1.64
CA ASP A 8 -7.67 -20.94 -1.24
C ASP A 8 -7.98 -22.10 -2.20
N SER A 9 -7.41 -23.28 -1.91
CA SER A 9 -7.63 -24.50 -2.71
C SER A 9 -9.08 -25.00 -2.66
N HIS A 10 -9.90 -24.50 -1.73
CA HIS A 10 -11.32 -24.82 -1.60
C HIS A 10 -12.22 -23.74 -2.21
N GLY A 11 -11.63 -22.72 -2.87
CA GLY A 11 -12.38 -21.61 -3.47
C GLY A 11 -12.89 -20.58 -2.47
N ARG A 12 -12.42 -20.60 -1.21
CA ARG A 12 -12.78 -19.61 -0.19
C ARG A 12 -11.90 -18.38 -0.30
N PHE A 13 -12.48 -17.19 -0.14
CA PHE A 13 -11.71 -15.95 -0.13
C PHE A 13 -10.75 -15.95 1.06
N ARG A 14 -9.49 -15.60 0.80
CA ARG A 14 -8.44 -15.60 1.83
C ARG A 14 -8.56 -14.37 2.72
N ASP A 15 -8.27 -14.55 4.00
CA ASP A 15 -8.12 -13.41 4.91
C ASP A 15 -6.83 -12.62 4.68
N MET A 16 -5.79 -13.31 4.21
CA MET A 16 -4.53 -12.69 3.77
C MET A 16 -4.20 -13.11 2.34
N LEU A 17 -4.15 -12.13 1.44
CA LEU A 17 -3.89 -12.35 0.03
C LEU A 17 -2.41 -12.68 -0.23
N LYS A 18 -2.15 -13.62 -1.13
CA LYS A 18 -0.77 -14.04 -1.48
C LYS A 18 -0.12 -13.04 -2.46
N PHE A 19 0.21 -11.86 -1.97
CA PHE A 19 0.57 -10.74 -2.83
C PHE A 19 2.08 -10.56 -3.09
N SER A 20 2.94 -11.37 -2.48
CA SER A 20 4.40 -11.30 -2.65
C SER A 20 4.88 -11.48 -4.10
N TYR A 21 4.09 -12.17 -4.95
CA TYR A 21 4.41 -12.43 -6.37
C TYR A 21 3.29 -12.00 -7.32
N ALA A 22 2.34 -11.18 -6.87
CA ALA A 22 1.12 -10.88 -7.62
C ALA A 22 1.31 -9.89 -8.78
N ASP A 23 2.37 -9.09 -8.77
CA ASP A 23 2.66 -8.09 -9.81
C ASP A 23 2.66 -8.69 -11.23
N LYS A 24 3.38 -9.81 -11.43
CA LYS A 24 3.50 -10.44 -12.76
C LYS A 24 2.20 -11.10 -13.23
N PRO A 25 1.51 -11.95 -12.44
CA PRO A 25 0.20 -12.48 -12.82
C PRO A 25 -0.85 -11.40 -13.11
N LEU A 26 -0.85 -10.30 -12.34
CA LEU A 26 -1.81 -9.21 -12.54
C LEU A 26 -1.50 -8.36 -13.76
N ALA A 27 -0.22 -8.15 -14.09
CA ALA A 27 0.18 -7.53 -15.35
C ALA A 27 -0.25 -8.39 -16.55
N LEU A 28 0.01 -9.71 -16.50
CA LEU A 28 -0.40 -10.62 -17.57
C LEU A 28 -1.92 -10.64 -17.77
N ALA A 29 -2.69 -10.61 -16.69
CA ALA A 29 -4.15 -10.56 -16.77
C ALA A 29 -4.70 -9.23 -17.34
N ALA A 30 -3.88 -8.19 -17.45
CA ALA A 30 -4.28 -6.95 -18.13
C ALA A 30 -4.31 -7.10 -19.66
N GLU A 31 -3.67 -8.14 -20.21
CA GLU A 31 -3.67 -8.42 -21.66
C GLU A 31 -5.04 -8.90 -22.15
N PRO A 32 -5.50 -8.46 -23.35
CA PRO A 32 -6.83 -8.79 -23.88
C PRO A 32 -7.12 -10.28 -24.02
N VAL A 33 -6.09 -11.10 -24.24
CA VAL A 33 -6.24 -12.55 -24.44
C VAL A 33 -6.74 -13.27 -23.17
N TYR A 34 -6.67 -12.63 -21.99
CA TYR A 34 -7.12 -13.20 -20.73
C TYR A 34 -8.47 -12.63 -20.25
N ASP A 35 -9.23 -11.97 -21.13
CA ASP A 35 -10.48 -11.30 -20.77
C ASP A 35 -11.49 -12.23 -20.09
N ASP A 36 -11.68 -13.46 -20.60
CA ASP A 36 -12.63 -14.43 -20.01
C ASP A 36 -12.21 -14.85 -18.60
N ALA A 37 -10.94 -15.21 -18.41
CA ALA A 37 -10.40 -15.58 -17.11
C ALA A 37 -10.48 -14.42 -16.11
N ARG A 38 -10.20 -13.20 -16.58
CA ARG A 38 -10.31 -11.98 -15.79
C ARG A 38 -11.74 -11.69 -15.37
N ASN A 39 -12.69 -11.79 -16.30
CA ASN A 39 -14.10 -11.57 -16.03
C ASN A 39 -14.65 -12.59 -15.03
N PHE A 40 -14.28 -13.86 -15.16
CA PHE A 40 -14.61 -14.90 -14.19
C PHE A 40 -14.09 -14.56 -12.78
N ILE A 41 -12.82 -14.19 -12.66
CA ILE A 41 -12.22 -13.84 -11.36
C ILE A 41 -12.89 -12.59 -10.78
N ARG A 42 -13.11 -11.54 -11.59
CA ARG A 42 -13.80 -10.31 -11.15
C ARG A 42 -15.20 -10.59 -10.65
N PHE A 43 -15.95 -11.46 -11.34
CA PHE A 43 -17.30 -11.85 -10.94
C PHE A 43 -17.29 -12.47 -9.52
N GLN A 44 -16.33 -13.37 -9.24
CA GLN A 44 -16.19 -13.96 -7.91
C GLN A 44 -15.75 -12.95 -6.85
N LEU A 45 -14.83 -12.04 -7.20
CA LEU A 45 -14.33 -11.00 -6.30
C LEU A 45 -15.35 -9.92 -5.97
N ASN A 46 -16.38 -9.73 -6.80
CA ASN A 46 -17.38 -8.68 -6.60
C ASN A 46 -18.08 -8.81 -5.22
N ARG A 47 -18.28 -10.03 -4.74
CA ARG A 47 -18.84 -10.30 -3.39
C ARG A 47 -17.95 -9.82 -2.25
N TYR A 48 -16.66 -9.59 -2.51
CA TYR A 48 -15.65 -9.17 -1.55
C TYR A 48 -15.11 -7.77 -1.87
N ARG A 49 -15.80 -6.99 -2.72
CA ARG A 49 -15.33 -5.69 -3.23
C ARG A 49 -14.92 -4.72 -2.13
N ALA A 50 -15.65 -4.70 -1.01
CA ALA A 50 -15.36 -3.85 0.15
C ALA A 50 -14.01 -4.18 0.82
N ARG A 51 -13.49 -5.40 0.64
CA ARG A 51 -12.21 -5.86 1.20
C ARG A 51 -11.03 -5.68 0.24
N LEU A 52 -11.25 -5.08 -0.93
CA LEU A 52 -10.27 -4.98 -2.01
C LEU A 52 -10.14 -3.53 -2.49
N LYS A 53 -8.92 -3.02 -2.62
CA LYS A 53 -8.66 -1.73 -3.30
C LYS A 53 -8.39 -1.88 -4.79
N PHE A 54 -7.95 -3.06 -5.22
CA PHE A 54 -7.62 -3.33 -6.61
C PHE A 54 -8.28 -4.61 -7.12
N LEU A 55 -8.83 -4.55 -8.33
CA LEU A 55 -9.36 -5.71 -9.05
C LEU A 55 -8.51 -6.01 -10.29
N PRO A 56 -8.35 -7.28 -10.68
CA PRO A 56 -7.71 -7.64 -11.94
C PRO A 56 -8.31 -6.88 -13.13
N GLY A 57 -7.45 -6.31 -13.99
CA GLY A 57 -7.86 -5.50 -15.15
C GLY A 57 -8.20 -4.05 -14.86
N SER A 58 -8.10 -3.60 -13.61
CA SER A 58 -8.20 -2.17 -13.33
C SER A 58 -7.01 -1.45 -13.97
N ARG A 59 -7.29 -0.41 -14.75
CA ARG A 59 -6.28 0.38 -15.46
C ARG A 59 -6.01 1.72 -14.79
N GLU A 60 -6.90 2.15 -13.90
CA GLU A 60 -6.76 3.38 -13.16
C GLU A 60 -5.67 3.22 -12.09
N PRO A 61 -4.63 4.08 -12.12
CA PRO A 61 -3.62 4.07 -11.08
C PRO A 61 -4.20 4.66 -9.80
N LEU A 62 -3.92 4.01 -8.67
CA LEU A 62 -4.26 4.51 -7.34
C LEU A 62 -3.18 5.50 -6.91
N ILE A 63 -3.60 6.66 -6.39
CA ILE A 63 -2.69 7.77 -6.12
C ILE A 63 -2.25 7.69 -4.67
N VAL A 64 -0.93 7.58 -4.46
CA VAL A 64 -0.32 7.67 -3.14
C VAL A 64 0.35 9.03 -3.01
N ARG A 65 -0.09 9.88 -2.09
CA ARG A 65 0.58 11.16 -1.80
C ARG A 65 1.40 11.02 -0.52
N ILE A 66 2.64 11.48 -0.57
CA ILE A 66 3.58 11.38 0.54
C ILE A 66 4.09 12.79 0.81
N GLN A 67 3.68 13.35 1.95
CA GLN A 67 4.10 14.66 2.41
C GLN A 67 5.22 14.51 3.43
N SER A 68 6.27 15.30 3.26
CA SER A 68 7.42 15.25 4.15
C SER A 68 8.12 16.61 4.25
N VAL A 69 8.77 16.87 5.37
CA VAL A 69 9.58 18.07 5.60
C VAL A 69 11.04 17.68 5.81
N PRO A 70 11.99 18.45 5.25
CA PRO A 70 13.40 18.24 5.55
C PRO A 70 13.64 18.50 7.04
N ILE A 71 14.48 17.67 7.66
CA ILE A 71 14.97 17.92 9.01
C ILE A 71 16.28 18.67 8.87
N ASP A 72 16.34 19.88 9.41
CA ASP A 72 17.58 20.63 9.44
C ASP A 72 18.60 19.86 10.28
N GLN A 73 19.72 19.48 9.64
CA GLN A 73 20.82 18.72 10.25
C GLN A 73 21.58 19.49 11.33
N HIS A 74 21.05 20.63 11.80
CA HIS A 74 21.65 21.44 12.84
C HIS A 74 21.37 20.95 14.26
N ASP A 75 20.31 20.15 14.45
CA ASP A 75 20.07 19.45 15.71
C ASP A 75 20.59 18.01 15.61
N GLU A 76 21.84 17.86 16.04
CA GLU A 76 22.54 16.61 16.36
C GLU A 76 22.87 15.68 15.18
N GLY A 77 24.16 15.32 15.06
CA GLY A 77 24.76 14.50 14.00
C GLY A 77 24.31 13.03 13.97
N THR A 78 23.00 12.78 13.97
CA THR A 78 22.38 11.46 14.08
C THR A 78 22.30 10.74 12.73
N PHE A 79 22.31 11.46 11.59
CA PHE A 79 22.27 10.85 10.26
C PHE A 79 23.31 11.43 9.30
N PRO A 80 24.15 10.59 8.66
CA PRO A 80 25.15 11.03 7.68
C PRO A 80 24.56 11.43 6.32
N GLU A 81 23.26 11.23 6.12
CA GLU A 81 22.55 11.45 4.86
C GLU A 81 21.35 12.41 5.09
N PRO A 82 20.86 13.11 4.05
CA PRO A 82 19.65 13.92 4.18
C PRO A 82 18.46 13.04 4.55
N VAL A 83 17.77 13.43 5.63
CA VAL A 83 16.58 12.74 6.14
C VAL A 83 15.41 13.71 6.16
N ASN A 84 14.26 13.22 5.70
CA ASN A 84 13.01 13.95 5.78
C ASN A 84 12.07 13.28 6.79
N ARG A 85 11.34 14.10 7.54
CA ARG A 85 10.26 13.63 8.42
C ARG A 85 8.98 13.49 7.61
N LEU A 86 8.32 12.34 7.71
CA LEU A 86 6.98 12.15 7.16
C LEU A 86 5.95 12.96 7.95
N GLU A 87 5.07 13.65 7.23
CA GLU A 87 3.94 14.37 7.83
C GLU A 87 2.62 13.64 7.58
N SER A 88 2.43 13.16 6.34
CA SER A 88 1.22 12.46 5.91
C SER A 88 1.53 11.48 4.79
N VAL A 89 0.80 10.37 4.77
CA VAL A 89 0.77 9.44 3.65
C VAL A 89 -0.69 9.10 3.35
N THR A 90 -1.17 9.48 2.17
CA THR A 90 -2.55 9.19 1.76
C THR A 90 -2.61 8.25 0.56
N LEU A 91 -3.68 7.44 0.49
CA LEU A 91 -4.06 6.65 -0.68
C LEU A 91 -5.49 7.01 -1.05
N ASP A 92 -5.68 7.55 -2.26
CA ASP A 92 -6.97 8.08 -2.73
C ASP A 92 -7.66 8.94 -1.66
N ASP A 93 -6.89 9.89 -1.12
CA ASP A 93 -7.30 10.84 -0.07
C ASP A 93 -7.62 10.23 1.31
N VAL A 94 -7.35 8.93 1.52
CA VAL A 94 -7.43 8.30 2.85
C VAL A 94 -6.08 8.33 3.54
N GLU A 95 -6.03 8.92 4.74
CA GLU A 95 -4.82 8.97 5.58
C GLU A 95 -4.44 7.57 6.10
N LEU A 96 -3.18 7.19 5.86
CA LEU A 96 -2.61 5.91 6.24
C LEU A 96 -1.70 6.01 7.47
N MET A 97 -1.29 7.22 7.86
CA MET A 97 -0.60 7.45 9.12
C MET A 97 -1.59 7.55 10.27
N CYS A 98 -1.22 7.00 11.43
CA CYS A 98 -2.07 7.02 12.61
C CYS A 98 -1.28 7.13 13.89
N ASP A 99 -1.95 7.46 14.99
CA ASP A 99 -1.32 7.46 16.29
C ASP A 99 -1.11 6.00 16.75
N ARG A 100 0.04 5.73 17.35
CA ARG A 100 0.48 4.36 17.71
C ARG A 100 -0.49 3.67 18.67
N ASP A 101 -1.19 4.44 19.48
CA ASP A 101 -2.12 3.97 20.51
C ASP A 101 -3.56 3.76 19.99
N GLU A 102 -3.81 4.08 18.72
CA GLU A 102 -5.12 3.86 18.11
C GLU A 102 -5.36 2.35 17.91
N PRO A 103 -6.58 1.83 18.21
CA PRO A 103 -6.92 0.43 18.05
C PRO A 103 -6.94 0.05 16.56
N THR A 104 -5.77 -0.32 16.06
CA THR A 104 -5.57 -0.82 14.70
C THR A 104 -5.81 -2.33 14.68
N THR A 105 -6.24 -2.86 13.54
CA THR A 105 -6.32 -4.31 13.28
C THR A 105 -4.92 -4.90 13.11
N ARG A 106 -3.98 -4.59 14.01
CA ARG A 106 -2.55 -4.95 13.94
C ARG A 106 -2.35 -6.43 13.67
N SER A 107 -1.49 -6.73 12.71
CA SER A 107 -0.86 -8.04 12.64
C SER A 107 0.19 -8.12 13.75
N PRO A 108 0.25 -9.18 14.57
CA PRO A 108 1.20 -9.30 15.68
C PRO A 108 2.68 -9.33 15.26
N PHE A 109 2.97 -9.28 13.96
CA PHE A 109 4.32 -9.25 13.39
C PHE A 109 4.85 -7.84 13.03
N GLN A 110 4.07 -6.78 13.24
CA GLN A 110 4.53 -5.40 13.03
C GLN A 110 5.10 -4.85 14.34
N THR A 111 6.30 -5.28 14.71
CA THR A 111 7.05 -4.69 15.83
C THR A 111 7.59 -3.32 15.42
N SER A 112 7.12 -2.31 16.15
CA SER A 112 7.54 -0.93 16.09
C SER A 112 9.03 -0.78 16.41
N SER A 113 9.77 -0.21 15.47
CA SER A 113 11.01 0.50 15.75
C SER A 113 11.04 1.71 14.82
N SER A 114 11.61 2.82 15.30
CA SER A 114 11.83 4.06 14.55
C SER A 114 12.55 3.73 13.24
N SER A 115 11.78 3.43 12.20
CA SER A 115 12.31 2.76 11.03
C SER A 115 12.47 3.81 9.95
N LEU A 116 13.73 4.02 9.58
CA LEU A 116 14.06 4.71 8.34
C LEU A 116 13.33 4.00 7.21
N LEU A 117 12.32 4.65 6.66
CA LEU A 117 11.58 4.21 5.50
C LEU A 117 12.29 4.71 4.25
N SER A 118 12.38 3.86 3.24
CA SER A 118 12.71 4.30 1.89
C SER A 118 11.42 4.57 1.11
N GLN A 119 11.51 5.38 0.05
CA GLN A 119 10.42 5.57 -0.90
C GLN A 119 9.87 4.22 -1.43
N GLY A 120 10.77 3.26 -1.67
CA GLY A 120 10.41 1.92 -2.12
C GLY A 120 9.72 1.09 -1.03
N SER A 121 10.06 1.29 0.24
CA SER A 121 9.47 0.57 1.38
C SER A 121 7.99 0.92 1.57
N ILE A 122 7.64 2.20 1.50
CA ILE A 122 6.24 2.67 1.61
C ILE A 122 5.39 2.00 0.53
N LYS A 123 5.84 2.10 -0.74
CA LYS A 123 5.16 1.50 -1.88
C LYS A 123 5.03 -0.02 -1.75
N ALA A 124 6.07 -0.70 -1.29
CA ALA A 124 6.06 -2.15 -1.10
C ALA A 124 5.10 -2.59 0.01
N GLN A 125 5.01 -1.83 1.10
CA GLN A 125 4.10 -2.11 2.21
C GLN A 125 2.64 -1.93 1.79
N ILE A 126 2.30 -0.80 1.14
CA ILE A 126 0.96 -0.55 0.58
C ILE A 126 0.56 -1.68 -0.37
N SER A 127 1.46 -2.02 -1.30
CA SER A 127 1.23 -3.09 -2.29
C SER A 127 0.91 -4.42 -1.63
N ARG A 128 1.69 -4.80 -0.62
CA ARG A 128 1.53 -6.08 0.10
C ARG A 128 0.24 -6.11 0.91
N GLU A 129 -0.05 -5.06 1.66
CA GLU A 129 -1.13 -5.07 2.67
C GLU A 129 -2.50 -4.80 2.06
N LEU A 130 -2.57 -4.05 0.95
CA LEU A 130 -3.81 -3.77 0.25
C LEU A 130 -4.02 -4.62 -1.01
N ALA A 131 -3.09 -5.52 -1.29
CA ALA A 131 -3.08 -6.35 -2.49
C ALA A 131 -3.23 -5.52 -3.79
N ILE A 132 -2.43 -4.47 -3.88
CA ILE A 132 -2.36 -3.57 -5.03
C ILE A 132 -1.04 -3.80 -5.76
N PRO A 133 -1.02 -4.05 -7.07
CA PRO A 133 0.23 -4.18 -7.79
C PRO A 133 1.08 -2.93 -7.70
N LYS A 134 2.41 -3.08 -7.61
CA LYS A 134 3.32 -1.93 -7.56
C LYS A 134 3.18 -1.02 -8.78
N TRP A 135 2.91 -1.58 -9.95
CA TRP A 135 2.70 -0.80 -11.17
C TRP A 135 1.39 0.02 -11.14
N ALA A 136 0.41 -0.36 -10.32
CA ALA A 136 -0.85 0.36 -10.17
C ALA A 136 -0.77 1.49 -9.12
N LEU A 137 0.32 1.57 -8.35
CA LEU A 137 0.55 2.62 -7.36
C LEU A 137 1.37 3.77 -7.96
N ASN A 138 0.76 4.95 -8.05
CA ASN A 138 1.43 6.18 -8.45
C ASN A 138 1.80 7.01 -7.21
N CYS A 139 3.05 6.88 -6.76
CA CYS A 139 3.56 7.61 -5.60
C CYS A 139 4.04 9.00 -6.00
N ARG A 140 3.47 10.03 -5.38
CA ARG A 140 3.84 11.44 -5.52
C ARG A 140 4.41 11.94 -4.21
N PHE A 141 5.59 12.53 -4.27
CA PHE A 141 6.29 13.09 -3.12
C PHE A 141 6.18 14.61 -3.15
N GLU A 142 5.71 15.19 -2.05
CA GLU A 142 5.51 16.63 -1.88
C GLU A 142 6.27 17.09 -0.62
N PRO A 143 7.38 17.84 -0.75
CA PRO A 143 8.06 18.25 -1.99
C PRO A 143 8.73 17.06 -2.70
N SER A 144 9.09 17.24 -3.97
CA SER A 144 9.79 16.21 -4.75
C SER A 144 11.10 15.82 -4.07
N LEU A 145 11.25 14.54 -3.74
CA LEU A 145 12.42 14.02 -3.03
C LEU A 145 13.47 13.47 -4.01
N PRO A 146 14.75 13.84 -3.85
CA PRO A 146 15.84 13.15 -4.53
C PRO A 146 15.83 11.64 -4.23
N ALA A 147 16.34 10.85 -5.18
CA ALA A 147 16.55 9.43 -4.97
C ALA A 147 17.51 9.19 -3.80
N GLY A 148 17.19 8.23 -2.93
CA GLY A 148 18.05 7.85 -1.79
C GLY A 148 17.79 8.61 -0.49
N VAL A 149 16.95 9.67 -0.50
CA VAL A 149 16.53 10.33 0.75
C VAL A 149 15.76 9.36 1.63
N LYS A 150 16.17 9.28 2.90
CA LYS A 150 15.49 8.46 3.91
C LYS A 150 14.36 9.25 4.54
N LEU A 151 13.29 8.54 4.84
CA LEU A 151 12.09 9.07 5.49
C LEU A 151 12.03 8.54 6.91
N ILE A 152 11.82 9.40 7.90
CA ILE A 152 11.53 8.97 9.26
C ILE A 152 10.05 9.16 9.57
N LEU A 153 9.49 8.17 10.24
CA LEU A 153 8.19 8.33 10.87
C LEU A 153 8.33 9.25 12.10
N PRO A 154 7.40 10.19 12.30
CA PRO A 154 7.36 11.00 13.50
C PRO A 154 7.11 10.13 14.74
N ASP A 155 7.66 10.53 15.88
CA ASP A 155 7.42 9.86 17.15
C ASP A 155 5.93 9.79 17.47
N GLY A 156 5.52 8.68 18.08
CA GLY A 156 4.12 8.42 18.43
C GLY A 156 3.21 8.08 17.24
N ARG A 157 3.71 8.14 16.00
CA ARG A 157 2.95 7.70 14.82
C ARG A 157 3.37 6.35 14.29
N ASP A 158 2.46 5.76 13.55
CA ASP A 158 2.59 4.50 12.84
C ASP A 158 2.08 4.63 11.41
N PHE A 159 2.41 3.64 10.57
CA PHE A 159 1.99 3.58 9.17
C PHE A 159 1.24 2.28 8.91
N ASP A 160 -0.09 2.37 8.79
CA ASP A 160 -0.98 1.24 8.52
C ASP A 160 -1.78 1.46 7.23
N PRO A 161 -1.31 0.92 6.09
CA PRO A 161 -2.05 0.94 4.83
C PRO A 161 -3.48 0.42 4.92
N ARG A 162 -3.79 -0.50 5.85
CA ARG A 162 -5.10 -1.17 5.91
C ARG A 162 -6.23 -0.23 6.33
N ARG A 163 -5.92 0.93 6.92
CA ARG A 163 -6.89 2.02 7.16
C ARG A 163 -7.65 2.41 5.90
N ALA A 164 -7.04 2.24 4.72
CA ALA A 164 -7.72 2.48 3.45
C ALA A 164 -8.99 1.61 3.29
N LEU A 165 -9.03 0.40 3.87
CA LEU A 165 -10.16 -0.51 3.81
C LEU A 165 -11.29 -0.15 4.79
N ASP A 166 -11.00 0.65 5.81
CA ASP A 166 -11.94 0.99 6.88
C ASP A 166 -12.88 2.16 6.53
N VAL A 167 -12.64 2.84 5.40
CA VAL A 167 -13.50 3.95 4.95
C VAL A 167 -14.72 3.41 4.19
N PRO A 168 -15.94 3.52 4.74
CA PRO A 168 -17.15 3.18 4.02
C PRO A 168 -17.45 4.27 3.00
N GLY A 169 -17.31 3.95 1.71
CA GLY A 169 -17.89 4.73 0.62
C GLY A 169 -16.93 5.67 -0.10
N GLN A 170 -16.32 5.14 -1.15
CA GLN A 170 -16.20 5.87 -2.42
C GLN A 170 -16.55 4.88 -3.53
N HIS A 171 -17.86 4.69 -3.72
CA HIS A 171 -18.44 4.02 -4.86
C HIS A 171 -19.36 5.05 -5.53
N THR A 172 -18.85 5.67 -6.58
CA THR A 172 -19.68 6.27 -7.63
C THR A 172 -19.42 5.49 -8.90
#